data_AF-A0AAN5MH18-F1
#
_entry.id   AF-A0AAN5MH18-F1
#
_cell.length_a   1.000
_cell.length_b   1.000
_cell.length_c   1.000
_cell.angle_alpha   90.00
_cell.angle_beta   90.00
_cell.angle_gamma   90.00
#
_symmetry.space_group_name_H-M   'P 1'
#
loop_
_entity.id
_entity.type
_entity.pdbx_description
1 polymer ?
#
loop_
_entity_poly.entity_id
_entity_poly.type
_entity_poly.pdbx_seq_one_letter_code
_entity_poly.pdbx_strand_id
1 'polypeptide(L)'
;MALITKNFRVNALVNLFAGAVYHDVTTRNGGDWFPMNVGNKTIEVAIIDGVKGIRMLVDSYLLEALQQQSRTWEPAAVRVLEQCTANGFITGFGREIWQSMINDMGDTLADKGAFHEIH
;
A
#
# COMPACT_ATOMS: atom_id res chain seq x y z
N MET A 1 -6.88 2.79 10.85
CA MET A 1 -6.46 2.21 12.15
C MET A 1 -5.52 1.07 11.78
N ALA A 2 -4.34 0.89 12.38
CA ALA A 2 -3.47 -0.21 11.94
C ALA A 2 -4.13 -1.57 12.22
N LEU A 3 -4.25 -2.42 11.21
CA LEU A 3 -4.85 -3.74 11.36
C LEU A 3 -3.87 -4.66 12.10
N ILE A 4 -4.13 -4.88 13.39
CA ILE A 4 -3.33 -5.81 14.21
C ILE A 4 -3.86 -7.23 13.98
N THR A 5 -3.38 -7.91 12.93
CA THR A 5 -3.59 -9.36 12.80
C THR A 5 -2.82 -10.10 13.90
N LYS A 6 -3.41 -11.17 14.45
CA LYS A 6 -2.72 -12.08 15.39
C LYS A 6 -1.88 -13.13 14.66
N ASN A 7 -1.96 -13.19 13.33
CA ASN A 7 -1.21 -14.13 12.52
C ASN A 7 0.22 -13.62 12.29
N PHE A 8 1.18 -14.28 12.95
CA PHE A 8 2.59 -13.88 12.91
C PHE A 8 3.15 -13.85 11.48
N ARG A 9 2.71 -14.79 10.61
CA ARG A 9 3.21 -14.90 9.24
C ARG A 9 2.72 -13.74 8.39
N VAL A 10 1.43 -13.40 8.50
CA VAL A 10 0.89 -12.21 7.82
C VAL A 10 1.65 -10.97 8.28
N ASN A 11 1.80 -10.76 9.58
CA ASN A 11 2.55 -9.61 10.13
C ASN A 11 3.99 -9.52 9.64
N ALA A 12 4.71 -10.64 9.58
CA ALA A 12 6.09 -10.67 9.07
C ALA A 12 6.14 -10.28 7.59
N LEU A 13 5.24 -10.85 6.78
CA LEU A 13 5.19 -10.62 5.33
C LEU A 13 4.84 -9.16 4.99
N VAL A 14 3.89 -8.54 5.69
CA VAL A 14 3.56 -7.12 5.45
C VAL A 14 4.67 -6.18 5.90
N ASN A 15 5.44 -6.53 6.94
CA ASN A 15 6.62 -5.75 7.32
C ASN A 15 7.70 -5.82 6.23
N LEU A 16 7.93 -7.01 5.68
CA LEU A 16 8.86 -7.18 4.55
C LEU A 16 8.37 -6.40 3.33
N PHE A 17 7.09 -6.51 2.99
CA PHE A 17 6.52 -5.78 1.87
C PHE A 17 6.60 -4.26 2.06
N ALA A 18 6.26 -3.74 3.24
CA ALA A 18 6.35 -2.32 3.52
C ALA A 18 7.79 -1.79 3.44
N GLY A 19 8.77 -2.56 3.94
CA GLY A 19 10.18 -2.21 3.81
C GLY A 19 10.65 -2.20 2.36
N ALA A 20 10.26 -3.21 1.58
CA ALA A 20 10.61 -3.32 0.17
C ALA A 20 9.98 -2.20 -0.68
N VAL A 21 8.71 -1.86 -0.43
CA VAL A 21 8.02 -0.72 -1.05
C VAL A 21 8.72 0.58 -0.71
N TYR A 22 9.00 0.84 0.57
CA TYR A 22 9.65 2.07 1.00
C TYR A 22 11.01 2.27 0.33
N HIS A 23 11.84 1.22 0.32
CA HIS A 23 13.14 1.27 -0.34
C HIS A 23 13.02 1.52 -1.85
N ASP A 24 12.11 0.83 -2.52
CA ASP A 24 11.91 0.97 -3.95
C ASP A 24 11.34 2.35 -4.35
N VAL A 25 10.39 2.88 -3.58
CA VAL A 25 9.81 4.21 -3.81
C VAL A 25 10.86 5.29 -3.64
N THR A 26 11.58 5.28 -2.52
CA THR A 26 12.60 6.30 -2.24
C THR A 26 13.76 6.25 -3.24
N THR A 27 14.15 5.05 -3.68
CA THR A 27 15.19 4.88 -4.72
C THR A 27 14.73 5.42 -6.08
N ARG A 28 13.47 5.18 -6.48
CA ARG A 28 12.96 5.63 -7.79
C ARG A 28 12.66 7.12 -7.84
N ASN A 29 12.19 7.68 -6.73
CA ASN A 29 11.68 9.06 -6.70
C ASN A 29 12.70 10.06 -6.14
N GLY A 30 13.82 9.59 -5.59
CA GLY A 30 14.86 10.44 -5.02
C GLY A 30 14.46 11.11 -3.69
N GLY A 31 13.43 10.59 -3.00
CA GLY A 31 12.96 11.14 -1.73
C GLY A 31 11.78 10.37 -1.14
N ASP A 32 11.35 10.80 0.05
CA ASP A 32 10.24 10.21 0.83
C ASP A 32 8.87 10.62 0.30
N TRP A 33 8.58 10.29 -0.95
CA TRP A 33 7.28 10.60 -1.56
C TRP A 33 6.95 9.63 -2.70
N PHE A 34 5.67 9.53 -3.04
CA PHE A 34 5.21 8.84 -4.25
C PHE A 34 4.11 9.62 -4.98
N PRO A 35 4.02 9.53 -6.32
CA PRO A 35 2.93 10.13 -7.06
C PRO A 35 1.64 9.33 -6.87
N MET A 36 0.52 10.03 -6.78
CA MET A 36 -0.82 9.44 -6.74
C MET A 36 -1.76 10.26 -7.61
N ASN A 37 -2.60 9.58 -8.38
CA ASN A 37 -3.64 10.24 -9.15
C ASN A 37 -4.89 10.37 -8.28
N VAL A 38 -5.50 11.55 -8.27
CA VAL A 38 -6.79 11.82 -7.63
C VAL A 38 -7.67 12.52 -8.66
N GLY A 39 -8.64 11.77 -9.20
CA GLY A 39 -9.38 12.20 -10.39
C GLY A 39 -8.42 12.51 -11.55
N ASN A 40 -8.52 13.72 -12.11
CA ASN A 40 -7.70 14.16 -13.23
C ASN A 40 -6.35 14.80 -12.83
N LYS A 41 -5.98 14.77 -11.54
CA LYS A 41 -4.76 15.42 -11.03
C LYS A 41 -3.78 14.39 -10.48
N THR A 42 -2.50 14.60 -10.73
CA THR A 42 -1.42 13.88 -10.05
C THR A 42 -0.89 14.73 -8.90
N ILE A 43 -0.80 14.16 -7.71
CA ILE A 43 -0.24 14.80 -6.51
C ILE A 43 0.96 14.01 -6.01
N GLU A 44 1.87 14.70 -5.32
CA GLU A 44 2.95 14.08 -4.57
C GLU A 44 2.48 13.80 -3.15
N VAL A 45 2.53 12.54 -2.75
CA VAL A 45 2.17 12.10 -1.40
C VAL A 45 3.46 11.90 -0.62
N ALA A 46 3.68 12.72 0.40
CA ALA A 46 4.79 12.57 1.32
C ALA A 46 4.64 11.30 2.17
N ILE A 47 5.71 10.53 2.31
CA ILE A 47 5.79 9.36 3.20
C ILE A 47 6.24 9.86 4.58
N ILE A 48 5.32 9.86 5.54
CA ILE A 48 5.62 10.18 6.93
C ILE A 48 5.99 8.90 7.69
N ASP A 49 6.98 8.98 8.58
CA ASP A 49 7.48 7.84 9.39
C ASP A 49 8.06 6.66 8.59
N GLY A 50 8.46 6.89 7.33
CA GLY A 50 9.16 5.92 6.48
C GLY A 50 8.40 4.60 6.34
N VAL A 51 9.09 3.48 6.64
CA VAL A 51 8.51 2.12 6.58
C VAL A 51 7.21 2.00 7.40
N LYS A 52 7.09 2.70 8.54
CA LYS A 52 5.87 2.65 9.36
C LYS A 52 4.68 3.28 8.64
N GLY A 53 4.88 4.40 7.96
CA GLY A 53 3.85 5.03 7.14
C GLY A 53 3.38 4.10 6.02
N ILE A 54 4.31 3.49 5.30
CA ILE A 54 3.97 2.49 4.27
C ILE A 54 3.22 1.30 4.87
N ARG A 55 3.64 0.80 6.03
CA ARG A 55 2.96 -0.30 6.73
C ARG A 55 1.50 0.05 7.05
N MET A 56 1.22 1.27 7.47
CA MET A 56 -0.15 1.74 7.70
C MET A 56 -1.00 1.74 6.42
N LEU A 57 -0.41 2.11 5.28
CA LEU A 57 -1.09 2.06 3.98
C LEU A 57 -1.36 0.61 3.55
N VAL A 58 -0.40 -0.30 3.74
CA VAL A 58 -0.59 -1.74 3.48
C VAL A 58 -1.70 -2.32 4.35
N ASP A 59 -1.73 -1.98 5.64
CA ASP A 59 -2.79 -2.45 6.53
C ASP A 59 -4.17 -1.96 6.05
N SER A 60 -4.28 -0.68 5.67
CA SER A 60 -5.57 -0.05 5.33
C SER A 60 -6.08 -0.38 3.93
N TYR A 61 -5.20 -0.50 2.93
CA TYR A 61 -5.61 -0.68 1.52
C TYR A 61 -5.39 -2.09 0.98
N LEU A 62 -4.58 -2.92 1.64
CA LEU A 62 -4.46 -4.34 1.27
C LEU A 62 -5.16 -5.25 2.27
N LEU A 63 -4.83 -5.17 3.55
CA LEU A 63 -5.34 -6.15 4.51
C LEU A 63 -6.81 -5.93 4.86
N GLU A 64 -7.23 -4.69 5.13
CA GLU A 64 -8.65 -4.39 5.37
C GLU A 64 -9.52 -4.77 4.16
N ALA A 65 -9.05 -4.52 2.93
CA ALA A 65 -9.75 -4.92 1.71
C ALA A 65 -9.92 -6.45 1.62
N LEU A 66 -8.86 -7.22 1.88
CA LEU A 66 -8.94 -8.69 1.90
C LEU A 66 -9.86 -9.17 3.03
N GLN A 67 -9.82 -8.54 4.20
CA GLN A 67 -10.67 -8.88 5.35
C GLN A 67 -12.16 -8.64 5.07
N GLN A 68 -12.49 -7.58 4.36
CA GLN A 68 -13.87 -7.28 3.98
C GLN A 68 -14.44 -8.30 2.99
N GLN A 69 -13.60 -8.89 2.14
CA GLN A 69 -14.02 -9.88 1.15
C GLN A 69 -14.31 -11.26 1.76
N SER A 70 -13.62 -11.65 2.84
CA SER A 70 -13.82 -12.97 3.44
C SER A 70 -13.39 -13.04 4.91
N ARG A 71 -14.14 -13.84 5.70
CA ARG A 71 -13.74 -14.19 7.08
C ARG A 71 -12.43 -14.98 7.15
N THR A 72 -12.03 -15.65 6.08
CA THR A 72 -10.78 -16.44 5.96
C THR A 72 -9.75 -15.76 5.06
N TRP A 73 -9.59 -14.45 5.21
CA TRP A 73 -8.72 -13.62 4.38
C TRP A 73 -7.21 -13.86 4.61
N GLU A 74 -6.80 -14.29 5.80
CA GLU A 74 -5.37 -14.39 6.15
C GLU A 74 -4.57 -15.34 5.22
N PRO A 75 -5.06 -16.54 4.85
CA PRO A 75 -4.41 -17.36 3.83
C PRO A 75 -4.29 -16.68 2.46
N ALA A 76 -5.27 -15.85 2.07
CA ALA A 76 -5.19 -15.08 0.84
C ALA A 76 -4.10 -13.99 0.93
N ALA A 77 -4.03 -13.28 2.07
CA ALA A 77 -2.97 -12.30 2.32
C ALA A 77 -1.58 -12.94 2.25
N VAL A 78 -1.38 -14.12 2.86
CA VAL A 78 -0.09 -14.85 2.76
C VAL A 78 0.27 -15.11 1.31
N ARG A 79 -0.65 -15.68 0.51
CA ARG A 79 -0.37 -16.00 -0.91
C ARG A 79 -0.01 -14.79 -1.75
N VAL A 80 -0.66 -13.64 -1.50
CA VAL A 80 -0.36 -12.38 -2.19
C VAL A 80 1.02 -11.87 -1.75
N LEU A 81 1.25 -11.72 -0.45
CA LEU A 81 2.46 -11.09 0.07
C LEU A 81 3.73 -11.90 -0.20
N GLU A 82 3.66 -13.22 -0.23
CA GLU A 82 4.79 -14.08 -0.58
C GLU A 82 5.30 -13.84 -2.01
N GLN A 83 4.42 -13.41 -2.91
CA GLN A 83 4.80 -13.07 -4.27
C GLN A 83 5.26 -11.62 -4.41
N CYS A 84 4.98 -10.76 -3.42
CA CYS A 84 5.28 -9.34 -3.49
C CYS A 84 6.76 -9.01 -3.24
N THR A 85 7.48 -9.88 -2.53
CA THR A 85 8.89 -9.67 -2.19
C THR A 85 9.75 -10.88 -2.48
N ALA A 86 10.94 -10.65 -3.03
CA ALA A 86 11.97 -11.66 -3.23
C ALA A 86 13.33 -11.10 -2.79
N ASN A 87 14.05 -11.82 -1.92
CA ASN A 87 15.37 -11.42 -1.41
C ASN A 87 15.42 -10.00 -0.80
N GLY A 88 14.33 -9.57 -0.16
CA GLY A 88 14.21 -8.24 0.45
C GLY A 88 13.84 -7.11 -0.52
N PHE A 89 13.69 -7.41 -1.81
CA PHE A 89 13.27 -6.44 -2.83
C PHE A 89 11.83 -6.68 -3.28
N ILE A 90 11.18 -5.62 -3.74
CA ILE A 90 9.84 -5.70 -4.32
C ILE A 90 9.91 -6.39 -5.69
N THR A 91 9.02 -7.34 -5.94
CA THR A 91 8.90 -8.00 -7.24
C THR A 91 8.06 -7.16 -8.21
N GLY A 92 7.98 -7.58 -9.48
CA GLY A 92 7.04 -6.96 -10.44
C GLY A 92 5.58 -7.03 -9.94
N PHE A 93 5.16 -8.21 -9.49
CA PHE A 93 3.83 -8.40 -8.88
C PHE A 93 3.63 -7.52 -7.64
N GLY A 94 4.65 -7.39 -6.78
CA GLY A 94 4.59 -6.50 -5.61
C GLY A 94 4.37 -5.04 -5.99
N ARG A 95 4.98 -4.56 -7.09
CA ARG A 95 4.75 -3.21 -7.61
C ARG A 95 3.33 -3.04 -8.14
N GLU A 96 2.78 -4.06 -8.79
CA GLU A 96 1.38 -4.04 -9.25
C GLU A 96 0.40 -3.93 -8.08
N ILE A 97 0.62 -4.71 -7.01
CA ILE A 97 -0.18 -4.60 -5.78
C ILE A 97 -0.05 -3.21 -5.16
N TRP A 98 1.18 -2.68 -5.05
CA TRP A 98 1.40 -1.32 -4.55
C TRP A 98 0.71 -0.26 -5.41
N GLN A 99 0.76 -0.38 -6.74
CA GLN A 99 0.10 0.54 -7.65
C GLN A 99 -1.43 0.46 -7.53
N SER A 100 -1.99 -0.74 -7.38
CA SER A 100 -3.42 -0.93 -7.14
C SER A 100 -3.85 -0.23 -5.84
N MET A 101 -3.07 -0.36 -4.76
CA MET A 101 -3.34 0.35 -3.50
C MET A 101 -3.31 1.87 -3.68
N ILE A 102 -2.36 2.42 -4.45
CA ILE A 102 -2.30 3.87 -4.75
C ILE A 102 -3.54 4.31 -5.51
N ASN A 103 -4.03 3.51 -6.46
CA ASN A 103 -5.23 3.85 -7.21
C ASN A 103 -6.46 3.87 -6.29
N ASP A 104 -6.63 2.87 -5.43
CA ASP A 104 -7.73 2.81 -4.47
C ASP A 104 -7.68 4.00 -3.46
N MET A 105 -6.48 4.39 -3.04
CA MET A 105 -6.25 5.61 -2.25
C MET A 105 -6.71 6.87 -2.99
N GLY A 106 -6.34 6.98 -4.26
CA GLY A 106 -6.69 8.08 -5.14
C GLY A 106 -8.20 8.23 -5.32
N ASP A 107 -8.87 7.12 -5.63
CA ASP A 107 -10.32 7.05 -5.81
C ASP A 107 -11.05 7.41 -4.51
N THR A 108 -10.59 6.88 -3.37
CA THR A 108 -11.17 7.21 -2.05
C THR A 108 -11.10 8.70 -1.72
N LEU A 109 -10.05 9.40 -2.16
CA LEU A 109 -9.90 10.85 -1.96
C LEU A 109 -10.73 11.67 -2.94
N ALA A 110 -10.84 11.21 -4.18
CA ALA A 110 -11.70 11.82 -5.19
C ALA A 110 -13.18 11.78 -4.76
N ASP A 111 -13.63 10.62 -4.30
CA ASP A 111 -15.02 10.41 -3.83
C ASP A 111 -15.37 11.26 -2.61
N LYS A 112 -14.37 11.59 -1.77
CA LYS A 112 -14.54 12.48 -0.61
C LYS A 112 -14.51 13.96 -0.96
N GLY A 113 -14.40 14.31 -2.26
CA GLY A 113 -14.45 15.70 -2.74
C GLY A 113 -13.19 16.51 -2.42
N ALA A 114 -12.03 15.85 -2.21
CA ALA A 114 -10.77 16.51 -1.85
C ALA A 114 -10.30 17.56 -2.88
N PHE A 115 -10.76 17.44 -4.13
CA PHE A 115 -10.59 18.45 -5.17
C PHE A 115 -11.96 18.76 -5.80
N HIS A 116 -12.65 19.79 -5.31
CA HIS A 116 -13.73 20.39 -6.08
C HIS A 116 -13.14 20.98 -7.37
N GLU A 117 -13.61 20.52 -8.53
CA GLU A 117 -13.40 21.21 -9.80
C GLU A 117 -14.10 22.57 -9.70
N ILE A 118 -13.31 23.64 -9.54
CA ILE A 118 -13.82 24.99 -9.73
C ILE A 118 -13.88 25.17 -11.25
N HIS A 119 -15.08 25.00 -11.82
CA HIS A 119 -15.38 25.37 -13.21
C HIS A 119 -15.34 26.89 -13.40
#